data_AF-A0A063Y5E1-F1
#
_entry.id   AF-A0A063Y5E1-F1
#
_cell.length_a   1.000
_cell.length_b   1.000
_cell.length_c   1.000
_cell.angle_alpha   90.00
_cell.angle_beta   90.00
_cell.angle_gamma   90.00
#
_symmetry.space_group_name_H-M   'P 1'
#
loop_
_entity.id
_entity.type
_entity.pdbx_description
1 polymer ?
#
loop_
_entity_poly.entity_id
_entity_poly.type
_entity_poly.pdbx_seq_one_letter_code
_entity_poly.pdbx_strand_id
1 'polypeptide(L)'
;MTRPRVNQSIAKCPGPCDIAIPIVYPNQPITIPVAAVREQIPFEGIDVEASMRATFTDPDSSPPLSIQSVRAQGPAVIGLGHAGIAIINGVSGAVAYFEYGRYDGARGFGRVREVALSPSTITFDDSNKPDSASFASLLRSLAQTNNPTAGYDFEAVYIELPNGAFDIMKAFAEQRRQQIEEGPEGGAQPYNVANNHCFTFAMEVISEVGVGFNIRQANPLNLKLQGGNFLTRGAVSTFAPTFEVPARQMRALQTQYPALNVSNEGRITNGFQFP
;
A
#
# COMPACT_ATOMS: atom_id res chain seq x y z
N MET A 1 26.21 3.69 8.45
CA MET A 1 25.97 2.69 9.50
C MET A 1 25.00 1.67 8.96
N THR A 2 25.47 0.46 8.70
CA THR A 2 24.63 -0.66 8.25
C THR A 2 23.82 -1.16 9.43
N ARG A 3 22.49 -0.94 9.39
CA ARG A 3 21.58 -1.49 10.38
C ARG A 3 21.63 -3.02 10.33
N PRO A 4 21.73 -3.73 11.47
CA PRO A 4 21.76 -5.18 11.48
C PRO A 4 20.45 -5.71 10.89
N ARG A 5 20.55 -6.59 9.89
CA ARG A 5 19.38 -7.35 9.40
C ARG A 5 18.97 -8.30 10.51
N VAL A 6 17.73 -8.19 10.99
CA VAL A 6 17.16 -9.18 11.89
C VAL A 6 16.99 -10.46 11.06
N ASN A 7 17.85 -11.44 11.35
CA ASN A 7 17.76 -12.77 10.78
C ASN A 7 16.44 -13.39 11.27
N GLN A 8 15.67 -14.00 10.36
CA GLN A 8 14.28 -14.46 10.55
C GLN A 8 14.11 -15.65 11.53
N SER A 9 14.68 -15.56 12.73
CA SER A 9 14.15 -16.24 13.91
C SER A 9 13.66 -15.14 14.85
N ILE A 10 12.42 -14.69 14.66
CA ILE A 10 11.77 -13.80 15.62
C ILE A 10 11.80 -14.54 16.95
N ALA A 11 12.60 -14.07 17.90
CA ALA A 11 12.59 -14.61 19.25
C ALA A 11 11.14 -14.57 19.74
N LYS A 12 10.62 -15.71 20.22
CA LYS A 12 9.25 -15.76 20.76
C LYS A 12 9.07 -14.64 21.77
N CYS A 13 8.08 -13.78 21.54
CA CYS A 13 7.75 -12.72 22.48
C CYS A 13 7.37 -13.37 23.82
N PRO A 14 7.75 -12.77 24.96
CA PRO A 14 7.41 -13.31 26.29
C PRO A 14 5.91 -13.22 26.62
N GLY A 15 5.13 -12.55 25.76
CA GLY A 15 3.67 -12.42 25.78
C GLY A 15 3.19 -12.16 24.35
N PRO A 16 2.08 -11.43 24.13
CA PRO A 16 1.69 -11.07 22.78
C PRO A 16 2.73 -10.16 22.14
N CYS A 17 3.02 -10.46 20.87
CA CYS A 17 3.96 -9.68 20.06
C CYS A 17 3.31 -8.38 19.60
N ASP A 18 4.13 -7.38 19.29
CA ASP A 18 3.69 -6.29 18.41
C ASP A 18 3.36 -6.87 17.02
N ILE A 19 2.43 -6.25 16.32
CA ILE A 19 1.95 -6.76 15.02
C ILE A 19 1.99 -5.63 14.00
N ALA A 20 2.47 -5.94 12.79
CA ALA A 20 2.27 -5.11 11.62
C ALA A 20 1.37 -5.83 10.60
N ILE A 21 0.40 -5.10 10.08
CA ILE A 21 -0.54 -5.56 9.06
C ILE A 21 -0.51 -4.52 7.92
N PRO A 22 0.44 -4.62 6.97
CA PRO A 22 0.35 -3.85 5.74
C PRO A 22 -0.85 -4.35 4.94
N ILE A 23 -1.63 -3.42 4.40
CA ILE A 23 -2.92 -3.66 3.77
C ILE A 23 -2.89 -3.05 2.37
N VAL A 24 -3.48 -3.75 1.40
CA VAL A 24 -3.81 -3.21 0.08
C VAL A 24 -5.30 -3.42 -0.19
N TYR A 25 -5.98 -2.37 -0.63
CA TYR A 25 -7.37 -2.40 -1.12
C TYR A 25 -7.34 -2.44 -2.66
N PRO A 26 -7.35 -3.63 -3.31
CA PRO A 26 -7.11 -3.74 -4.75
C PRO A 26 -8.15 -2.98 -5.57
N ASN A 27 -9.39 -2.95 -5.07
CA ASN A 27 -10.55 -2.37 -5.75
C ASN A 27 -10.89 -0.95 -5.29
N GLN A 28 -10.05 -0.32 -4.47
CA GLN A 28 -10.16 1.10 -4.21
C GLN A 28 -9.81 1.88 -5.49
N PRO A 29 -10.70 2.74 -6.02
CA PRO A 29 -10.43 3.48 -7.24
C PRO A 29 -9.32 4.52 -7.04
N ILE A 30 -8.25 4.41 -7.84
CA ILE A 30 -7.12 5.34 -7.82
C ILE A 30 -7.16 6.22 -9.07
N THR A 31 -7.22 7.53 -8.88
CA THR A 31 -7.08 8.48 -10.00
C THR A 31 -5.61 8.54 -10.45
N ILE A 32 -5.36 8.23 -11.72
CA ILE A 32 -4.04 8.37 -12.36
C ILE A 32 -4.02 9.69 -13.14
N PRO A 33 -3.20 10.69 -12.74
CA PRO A 33 -3.21 12.00 -13.39
C PRO A 33 -2.60 11.93 -14.79
N VAL A 34 -3.34 12.36 -15.81
CA VAL A 34 -2.86 12.36 -17.22
C VAL A 34 -1.58 13.19 -17.36
N ALA A 35 -1.51 14.34 -16.68
CA ALA A 35 -0.33 15.21 -16.69
C ALA A 35 0.93 14.50 -16.17
N ALA A 36 0.83 13.79 -15.04
CA ALA A 36 1.96 13.07 -14.45
C ALA A 36 2.43 11.89 -15.30
N VAL A 37 1.53 11.28 -16.09
CA VAL A 37 1.91 10.25 -17.06
C VAL A 37 2.57 10.88 -18.29
N ARG A 38 2.06 12.02 -18.75
CA ARG A 38 2.64 12.76 -19.89
C ARG A 38 4.07 13.20 -19.63
N GLU A 39 4.37 13.68 -18.44
CA GLU A 39 5.73 14.09 -18.03
C GLU A 39 6.76 12.95 -18.10
N GLN A 40 6.30 11.69 -18.01
CA GLN A 40 7.18 10.51 -18.11
C GLN A 40 7.39 10.04 -19.55
N ILE A 41 6.70 10.62 -20.53
CA ILE A 41 6.78 10.19 -21.94
C ILE A 41 7.57 11.24 -22.72
N PRO A 42 8.83 10.97 -23.10
CA PRO A 42 9.70 11.95 -23.77
C PRO A 42 9.41 12.08 -25.27
N PHE A 43 8.30 11.52 -25.76
CA PHE A 43 7.99 11.43 -27.18
C PHE A 43 6.79 12.29 -27.56
N GLU A 44 6.97 13.12 -28.58
CA GLU A 44 5.87 13.88 -29.17
C GLU A 44 4.89 12.98 -29.93
N GLY A 45 3.62 13.40 -29.97
CA GLY A 45 2.58 12.72 -30.74
C GLY A 45 2.04 11.43 -30.11
N ILE A 46 2.50 11.04 -28.92
CA ILE A 46 1.88 9.97 -28.14
C ILE A 46 0.55 10.46 -27.57
N ASP A 47 -0.49 9.67 -27.81
CA ASP A 47 -1.80 9.89 -27.20
C ASP A 47 -1.80 9.25 -25.81
N VAL A 48 -1.51 10.07 -24.80
CA VAL A 48 -1.43 9.64 -23.40
C VAL A 48 -2.77 9.05 -22.93
N GLU A 49 -3.89 9.62 -23.34
CA GLU A 49 -5.22 9.15 -22.90
C GLU A 49 -5.56 7.80 -23.52
N ALA A 50 -5.32 7.64 -24.84
CA ALA A 50 -5.47 6.35 -25.50
C ALA A 50 -4.52 5.29 -24.93
N SER A 51 -3.29 5.68 -24.58
CA SER A 51 -2.30 4.80 -23.95
C SER A 51 -2.77 4.31 -22.58
N MET A 52 -3.26 5.23 -21.74
CA MET A 52 -3.81 4.89 -20.43
C MET A 52 -5.05 4.01 -20.56
N ARG A 53 -5.95 4.30 -21.50
CA ARG A 53 -7.11 3.45 -21.79
C ARG A 53 -6.69 2.04 -22.17
N ALA A 54 -5.81 1.89 -23.15
CA ALA A 54 -5.32 0.58 -23.61
C ALA A 54 -4.64 -0.22 -22.47
N THR A 55 -3.98 0.47 -21.55
CA THR A 55 -3.29 -0.16 -20.41
C THR A 55 -4.27 -0.60 -19.32
N PHE A 56 -5.21 0.26 -18.93
CA PHE A 56 -6.10 0.04 -17.78
C PHE A 56 -7.39 -0.69 -18.13
N THR A 57 -7.62 -1.02 -19.40
CA THR A 57 -8.69 -1.90 -19.85
C THR A 57 -8.14 -3.19 -20.46
N ASP A 58 -6.89 -3.52 -20.18
CA ASP A 58 -6.25 -4.74 -20.67
C ASP A 58 -6.85 -5.97 -19.97
N PRO A 59 -7.60 -6.85 -20.67
CA PRO A 59 -8.20 -8.02 -20.06
C PRO A 59 -7.17 -9.03 -19.54
N ASP A 60 -5.94 -9.00 -20.07
CA ASP A 60 -4.86 -9.91 -19.68
C ASP A 60 -4.04 -9.39 -18.48
N SER A 61 -4.42 -8.23 -17.92
CA SER A 61 -3.77 -7.71 -16.72
C SER A 61 -4.09 -8.60 -15.49
N SER A 62 -3.07 -8.86 -14.68
CA SER A 62 -3.20 -9.56 -13.40
C SER A 62 -2.67 -8.69 -12.26
N PRO A 63 -3.47 -8.30 -11.25
CA PRO A 63 -4.92 -8.42 -11.22
C PRO A 63 -5.58 -7.70 -12.41
N PRO A 64 -6.84 -8.07 -12.75
CA PRO A 64 -7.62 -7.35 -13.74
C PRO A 64 -7.72 -5.87 -13.37
N LEU A 65 -7.40 -5.00 -14.32
CA LEU A 65 -7.53 -3.56 -14.21
C LEU A 65 -8.79 -3.09 -14.93
N SER A 66 -9.44 -2.07 -14.37
CA SER A 66 -10.60 -1.44 -15.02
C SER A 66 -10.69 0.03 -14.69
N ILE A 67 -11.10 0.84 -15.67
CA ILE A 67 -11.45 2.24 -15.45
C ILE A 67 -12.88 2.30 -14.92
N GLN A 68 -13.04 2.61 -13.64
CA GLN A 68 -14.35 2.77 -13.03
C GLN A 68 -15.04 4.06 -13.46
N SER A 69 -14.28 5.15 -13.58
CA SER A 69 -14.79 6.45 -14.05
C SER A 69 -13.67 7.29 -14.65
N VAL A 70 -14.03 8.30 -15.45
CA VAL A 70 -13.08 9.31 -15.94
C VAL A 70 -13.36 10.60 -15.20
N ARG A 71 -12.32 11.17 -14.57
CA ARG A 71 -12.37 12.45 -13.85
C ARG A 71 -11.59 13.51 -14.63
N ALA A 72 -11.76 14.77 -14.26
CA ALA A 72 -11.05 15.88 -14.91
C ALA A 72 -9.53 15.71 -14.92
N GLN A 73 -8.96 15.11 -13.87
CA GLN A 73 -7.51 14.89 -13.74
C GLN A 73 -7.03 13.61 -14.46
N GLY A 74 -7.93 12.67 -14.77
CA GLY A 74 -7.61 11.38 -15.39
C GLY A 74 -8.54 10.24 -14.96
N PRO A 75 -8.30 9.01 -15.45
CA PRO A 75 -9.11 7.85 -15.11
C PRO A 75 -8.93 7.43 -13.64
N ALA A 76 -10.05 7.07 -12.99
CA ALA A 76 -10.07 6.36 -11.73
C ALA A 76 -10.07 4.85 -12.02
N VAL A 77 -8.97 4.18 -11.65
CA VAL A 77 -8.68 2.79 -11.99
C VAL A 77 -8.80 1.91 -10.76
N ILE A 78 -9.49 0.78 -10.89
CA ILE A 78 -9.51 -0.30 -9.90
C ILE A 78 -8.57 -1.43 -10.33
N GLY A 79 -8.15 -2.26 -9.37
CA GLY A 79 -7.21 -3.35 -9.54
C GLY A 79 -5.75 -2.97 -9.25
N LEU A 80 -5.42 -1.66 -9.21
CA LEU A 80 -4.05 -1.22 -8.86
C LEU A 80 -3.73 -1.44 -7.38
N GLY A 81 -4.65 -1.00 -6.51
CA GLY A 81 -4.50 -1.02 -5.06
C GLY A 81 -4.15 0.33 -4.44
N HIS A 82 -4.85 0.69 -3.36
CA HIS A 82 -4.35 1.65 -2.35
C HIS A 82 -3.74 0.87 -1.19
N ALA A 83 -2.72 1.40 -0.53
CA ALA A 83 -2.09 0.72 0.60
C ALA A 83 -2.08 1.57 1.87
N GLY A 84 -2.09 0.87 3.01
CA GLY A 84 -1.92 1.41 4.34
C GLY A 84 -1.25 0.39 5.24
N ILE A 85 -1.09 0.73 6.51
CA ILE A 85 -0.53 -0.17 7.51
C ILE A 85 -1.23 0.01 8.85
N ALA A 86 -1.74 -1.09 9.41
CA ALA A 86 -2.14 -1.16 10.80
C ALA A 86 -0.97 -1.69 11.63
N ILE A 87 -0.73 -1.07 12.77
CA ILE A 87 0.23 -1.53 13.78
C ILE A 87 -0.48 -1.73 15.10
N ILE A 88 -0.14 -2.80 15.81
CA ILE A 88 -0.76 -3.19 17.07
C ILE A 88 0.33 -3.39 18.11
N ASN A 89 0.14 -2.80 19.28
CA ASN A 89 1.01 -2.99 20.43
C ASN A 89 0.63 -4.29 21.17
N GLY A 90 1.58 -5.23 21.30
CA GLY A 90 1.37 -6.53 21.92
C GLY A 90 1.14 -6.49 23.43
N VAL A 91 1.50 -5.39 24.09
CA VAL A 91 1.34 -5.25 25.55
C VAL A 91 0.04 -4.54 25.92
N SER A 92 -0.23 -3.40 25.26
CA SER A 92 -1.39 -2.56 25.56
C SER A 92 -2.60 -2.83 24.68
N GLY A 93 -2.43 -3.55 23.57
CA GLY A 93 -3.46 -3.74 22.55
C GLY A 93 -3.72 -2.50 21.69
N ALA A 94 -3.04 -1.38 21.92
CA ALA A 94 -3.22 -0.15 21.17
C ALA A 94 -3.03 -0.37 19.66
N VAL A 95 -3.92 0.22 18.87
CA VAL A 95 -3.90 0.13 17.41
C VAL A 95 -3.74 1.52 16.81
N ALA A 96 -2.86 1.63 15.83
CA ALA A 96 -2.76 2.80 14.96
C ALA A 96 -2.80 2.36 13.51
N TYR A 97 -3.36 3.21 12.64
CA TYR A 97 -3.42 2.94 11.21
C TYR A 97 -3.03 4.17 10.41
N PHE A 98 -2.05 3.97 9.52
CA PHE A 98 -1.46 5.03 8.72
C PHE A 98 -1.59 4.72 7.24
N GLU A 99 -1.78 5.77 6.46
CA GLU A 99 -1.74 5.70 5.01
C GLU A 99 -0.95 6.87 4.45
N TYR A 100 -0.38 6.67 3.26
CA TYR A 100 0.28 7.72 2.50
C TYR A 100 -0.32 7.80 1.11
N GLY A 101 -0.67 9.00 0.67
CA GLY A 101 -1.34 9.14 -0.61
C GLY A 101 -1.50 10.59 -1.07
N ARG A 102 -2.13 10.73 -2.24
CA ARG A 102 -2.50 12.04 -2.82
C ARG A 102 -3.87 12.45 -2.32
N TYR A 103 -3.96 12.82 -1.04
CA TYR A 103 -5.19 13.34 -0.44
C TYR A 103 -5.36 14.84 -0.75
N ASP A 104 -6.58 15.35 -0.61
CA ASP A 104 -6.87 16.78 -0.81
C ASP A 104 -5.95 17.66 0.07
N GLY A 105 -5.38 18.69 -0.54
CA GLY A 105 -4.40 19.58 0.08
C GLY A 105 -2.95 19.08 0.05
N ALA A 106 -2.67 17.88 -0.47
CA ALA A 106 -1.30 17.40 -0.64
C ALA A 106 -0.53 18.26 -1.68
N ARG A 107 0.60 18.84 -1.28
CA ARG A 107 1.42 19.74 -2.12
C ARG A 107 2.39 18.99 -3.04
N GLY A 108 1.93 18.04 -3.85
CA GLY A 108 2.80 17.24 -4.74
C GLY A 108 3.68 16.20 -4.01
N PHE A 109 3.90 16.34 -2.71
CA PHE A 109 4.61 15.38 -1.84
C PHE A 109 3.73 14.25 -1.30
N GLY A 110 2.43 14.24 -1.64
CA GLY A 110 1.45 13.40 -0.95
C GLY A 110 1.16 13.90 0.47
N ARG A 111 0.53 13.07 1.28
CA ARG A 111 0.24 13.32 2.70
C ARG A 111 0.17 11.99 3.43
N VAL A 112 0.81 11.91 4.60
CA VAL A 112 0.56 10.83 5.57
C VAL A 112 -0.66 11.21 6.40
N ARG A 113 -1.60 10.28 6.56
CA ARG A 113 -2.73 10.42 7.46
C ARG A 113 -2.78 9.26 8.44
N GLU A 114 -3.10 9.59 9.69
CA GLU A 114 -3.54 8.61 10.68
C GLU A 114 -5.07 8.56 10.60
N VAL A 115 -5.64 7.38 10.39
CA VAL A 115 -7.10 7.20 10.37
C VAL A 115 -7.52 6.60 11.70
N ALA A 116 -8.41 7.28 12.41
CA ALA A 116 -8.97 6.77 13.65
C ALA A 116 -9.77 5.48 13.37
N LEU A 117 -9.50 4.44 14.15
CA LEU A 117 -10.20 3.15 14.08
C LEU A 117 -11.11 2.96 15.29
N SER A 118 -12.16 2.16 15.11
CA SER A 118 -13.04 1.71 16.19
C SER A 118 -13.18 0.18 16.14
N PRO A 119 -12.44 -0.57 16.98
CA PRO A 119 -11.80 -0.11 18.20
C PRO A 119 -10.40 0.47 17.98
N SER A 120 -9.93 1.30 18.90
CA SER A 120 -8.54 1.80 18.98
C SER A 120 -7.62 0.89 19.80
N THR A 121 -8.17 -0.16 20.40
CA THR A 121 -7.44 -1.19 21.16
C THR A 121 -8.05 -2.56 20.88
N ILE A 122 -7.23 -3.60 20.79
CA ILE A 122 -7.69 -4.99 20.79
C ILE A 122 -7.24 -5.73 22.05
N THR A 123 -7.78 -6.91 22.28
CA THR A 123 -7.40 -7.78 23.40
C THR A 123 -6.69 -9.02 22.88
N PHE A 124 -5.99 -9.73 23.77
CA PHE A 124 -5.29 -10.98 23.46
C PHE A 124 -5.83 -12.13 24.31
N ASP A 125 -5.80 -13.33 23.76
CA ASP A 125 -6.20 -14.57 24.45
C ASP A 125 -5.05 -15.20 25.26
N ASP A 126 -5.35 -16.30 25.95
CA ASP A 126 -4.38 -17.05 26.77
C ASP A 126 -3.23 -17.65 25.94
N SER A 127 -3.38 -17.73 24.61
CA SER A 127 -2.32 -18.15 23.68
C SER A 127 -1.50 -16.97 23.17
N ASN A 128 -1.68 -15.77 23.75
CA ASN A 128 -1.04 -14.53 23.36
C ASN A 128 -1.35 -14.11 21.91
N LYS A 129 -2.49 -14.55 21.36
CA LYS A 129 -2.97 -14.16 20.03
C LYS A 129 -4.10 -13.15 20.13
N PRO A 130 -4.32 -12.30 19.12
CA PRO A 130 -5.47 -11.40 19.11
C PRO A 130 -6.78 -12.16 19.38
N ASP A 131 -7.57 -11.68 20.34
CA ASP A 131 -8.90 -12.23 20.60
C ASP A 131 -9.75 -12.08 19.33
N SER A 132 -10.40 -13.19 18.94
CA SER A 132 -11.14 -13.30 17.69
C SER A 132 -12.20 -12.20 17.51
N ALA A 133 -12.91 -11.81 18.58
CA ALA A 133 -13.98 -10.83 18.50
C ALA A 133 -13.41 -9.40 18.35
N SER A 134 -12.41 -9.05 19.15
CA SER A 134 -11.75 -7.75 19.07
C SER A 134 -11.01 -7.57 17.73
N PHE A 135 -10.36 -8.63 17.24
CA PHE A 135 -9.66 -8.63 15.95
C PHE A 135 -10.65 -8.52 14.78
N ALA A 136 -11.76 -9.27 14.78
CA ALA A 136 -12.80 -9.12 13.76
C ALA A 136 -13.41 -7.72 13.73
N SER A 137 -13.55 -7.06 14.89
CA SER A 137 -13.98 -5.67 14.97
C SER A 137 -12.96 -4.72 14.34
N LEU A 138 -11.67 -4.93 14.60
CA LEU A 138 -10.58 -4.19 13.97
C LEU A 138 -10.59 -4.37 12.44
N LEU A 139 -10.68 -5.60 11.94
CA LEU A 139 -10.71 -5.89 10.50
C LEU A 139 -11.88 -5.20 9.79
N ARG A 140 -13.05 -5.12 10.44
CA ARG A 140 -14.20 -4.37 9.92
C ARG A 140 -13.92 -2.87 9.84
N SER A 141 -13.33 -2.28 10.88
CA SER A 141 -12.91 -0.89 10.86
C SER A 141 -11.91 -0.60 9.73
N LEU A 142 -10.93 -1.50 9.55
CA LEU A 142 -9.94 -1.39 8.48
C LEU A 142 -10.57 -1.47 7.09
N ALA A 143 -11.55 -2.36 6.88
CA ALA A 143 -12.28 -2.44 5.61
C ALA A 143 -13.03 -1.12 5.28
N GLN A 144 -13.38 -0.32 6.29
CA GLN A 144 -14.21 0.87 6.16
C GLN A 144 -13.43 2.20 6.13
N THR A 145 -12.10 2.20 6.34
CA THR A 145 -11.27 3.41 6.39
C THR A 145 -11.39 4.29 5.14
N ASN A 146 -11.50 3.67 3.97
CA ASN A 146 -11.55 4.34 2.67
C ASN A 146 -12.96 4.44 2.08
N ASN A 147 -13.93 3.72 2.64
CA ASN A 147 -15.33 3.71 2.22
C ASN A 147 -16.22 3.34 3.42
N PRO A 148 -16.59 4.30 4.27
CA PRO A 148 -17.31 4.00 5.51
C PRO A 148 -18.67 3.33 5.31
N THR A 149 -19.28 3.49 4.12
CA THR A 149 -20.61 2.95 3.82
C THR A 149 -20.58 1.50 3.33
N ALA A 150 -19.72 1.19 2.36
CA ALA A 150 -19.70 -0.14 1.72
C ALA A 150 -18.43 -0.95 1.99
N GLY A 151 -17.40 -0.32 2.54
CA GLY A 151 -16.08 -0.91 2.73
C GLY A 151 -15.36 -1.23 1.43
N TYR A 152 -14.19 -1.85 1.57
CA TYR A 152 -13.45 -2.51 0.50
C TYR A 152 -12.89 -3.83 1.00
N ASP A 153 -12.89 -4.84 0.13
CA ASP A 153 -12.06 -6.01 0.33
C ASP A 153 -10.60 -5.57 0.36
N PHE A 154 -9.80 -6.23 1.20
CA PHE A 154 -8.38 -5.99 1.26
C PHE A 154 -7.55 -7.26 1.36
N GLU A 155 -6.37 -7.18 0.76
CA GLU A 155 -5.31 -8.17 0.82
C GLU A 155 -4.27 -7.65 1.82
N ALA A 156 -3.84 -8.48 2.77
CA ALA A 156 -2.84 -8.11 3.75
C ALA A 156 -1.91 -9.29 4.07
N VAL A 157 -0.87 -9.01 4.87
CA VAL A 157 -0.09 -10.02 5.56
C VAL A 157 -0.06 -9.72 7.06
N TYR A 158 0.07 -10.76 7.87
CA TYR A 158 0.20 -10.65 9.32
C TYR A 158 1.66 -10.90 9.72
N ILE A 159 2.29 -9.90 10.36
CA ILE A 159 3.71 -9.96 10.74
C ILE A 159 3.84 -9.74 12.24
N GLU A 160 4.33 -10.76 12.96
CA GLU A 160 4.69 -10.65 14.38
C GLU A 160 6.07 -9.99 14.52
N LEU A 161 6.19 -9.10 15.49
CA LEU A 161 7.36 -8.28 15.73
C LEU A 161 7.71 -8.29 17.23
N PRO A 162 9.00 -8.13 17.58
CA PRO A 162 9.39 -7.94 18.98
C PRO A 162 8.71 -6.73 19.61
N ASN A 163 8.38 -6.82 20.89
CA ASN A 163 7.79 -5.71 21.63
C ASN A 163 8.70 -4.46 21.61
N GLY A 164 8.09 -3.30 21.39
CA GLY A 164 8.76 -2.02 21.16
C GLY A 164 8.80 -1.62 19.68
N ALA A 165 8.47 -2.56 18.77
CA ALA A 165 8.32 -2.28 17.35
C ALA A 165 7.16 -1.30 17.08
N PHE A 166 6.07 -1.36 17.84
CA PHE A 166 4.93 -0.45 17.71
C PHE A 166 5.34 1.02 17.80
N ASP A 167 6.10 1.38 18.84
CA ASP A 167 6.50 2.78 19.05
C ASP A 167 7.47 3.27 17.97
N ILE A 168 8.38 2.41 17.51
CA ILE A 168 9.32 2.72 16.43
C ILE A 168 8.58 2.97 15.11
N MET A 169 7.66 2.07 14.74
CA MET A 169 6.84 2.20 13.52
C MET A 169 5.97 3.45 13.57
N LYS A 170 5.33 3.72 14.71
CA LYS A 170 4.50 4.91 14.92
C LYS A 170 5.32 6.20 14.80
N ALA A 171 6.46 6.27 15.47
CA ALA A 171 7.36 7.42 15.41
C ALA A 171 7.85 7.70 13.98
N PHE A 172 8.16 6.64 13.21
CA PHE A 172 8.52 6.79 11.79
C PHE A 172 7.38 7.40 10.96
N ALA A 173 6.15 6.91 11.12
CA ALA A 173 5.00 7.42 10.39
C ALA A 173 4.71 8.91 10.73
N GLU A 174 4.83 9.28 12.00
CA GLU A 174 4.67 10.67 12.47
C GLU A 174 5.79 11.57 11.97
N GLN A 175 7.04 11.10 11.97
CA GLN A 175 8.18 11.81 11.39
C GLN A 175 7.97 12.04 9.89
N ARG A 176 7.54 11.02 9.14
CA ARG A 176 7.25 11.15 7.70
C ARG A 176 6.16 12.18 7.44
N ARG A 177 5.13 12.24 8.29
CA ARG A 177 4.09 13.28 8.24
C ARG A 177 4.69 14.67 8.43
N GLN A 178 5.53 14.85 9.46
CA GLN A 178 6.19 16.13 9.74
C GLN A 178 7.08 16.59 8.58
N GLN A 179 7.91 15.70 8.02
CA GLN A 179 8.75 16.01 6.86
C GLN A 179 7.92 16.56 5.69
N ILE A 180 6.77 15.94 5.39
CA ILE A 180 5.87 16.38 4.32
C ILE A 180 5.27 17.77 4.61
N GLU A 181 4.94 18.07 5.87
CA GLU A 181 4.44 19.38 6.29
C GLU A 181 5.49 20.48 6.13
N GLU A 182 6.75 20.18 6.44
CA GLU A 182 7.92 21.05 6.28
C GLU A 182 8.37 21.18 4.80
N GLY A 183 7.95 20.25 3.93
CA GLY A 183 8.27 20.26 2.52
C GLY A 183 9.73 19.85 2.23
N PRO A 184 10.30 20.27 1.09
CA PRO A 184 11.65 19.85 0.68
C PRO A 184 12.74 20.17 1.70
N GLU A 185 12.59 21.26 2.46
CA GLU A 185 13.56 21.67 3.50
C GLU A 185 13.57 20.70 4.68
N GLY A 186 12.42 20.10 5.01
CA GLY A 186 12.29 19.01 5.99
C GLY A 186 12.66 17.64 5.42
N GLY A 187 13.09 17.55 4.15
CA GLY A 187 13.48 16.31 3.49
C GLY A 187 12.33 15.56 2.79
N ALA A 188 11.16 16.19 2.61
CA ALA A 188 10.05 15.57 1.89
C ALA A 188 10.44 15.19 0.46
N GLN A 189 10.13 13.96 0.09
CA GLN A 189 10.27 13.49 -1.30
C GLN A 189 8.92 13.62 -2.02
N PRO A 190 8.90 14.07 -3.29
CA PRO A 190 7.67 14.13 -4.08
C PRO A 190 7.00 12.77 -4.17
N TYR A 191 5.67 12.74 -4.15
CA TYR A 191 4.93 11.51 -4.38
C TYR A 191 5.25 11.01 -5.79
N ASN A 192 5.60 9.74 -5.91
CA ASN A 192 5.94 9.12 -7.17
C ASN A 192 5.32 7.72 -7.23
N VAL A 193 4.52 7.48 -8.28
CA VAL A 193 3.82 6.20 -8.50
C VAL A 193 4.73 4.99 -8.72
N ALA A 194 6.03 5.21 -8.95
CA ALA A 194 7.01 4.16 -9.19
C ALA A 194 7.92 3.88 -7.99
N ASN A 195 8.10 4.81 -7.05
CA ASN A 195 9.07 4.60 -5.95
C ASN A 195 8.81 5.39 -4.65
N ASN A 196 7.78 6.22 -4.57
CA ASN A 196 7.38 6.91 -3.34
C ASN A 196 5.86 7.07 -3.29
N HIS A 197 5.17 6.00 -2.93
CA HIS A 197 3.71 5.91 -2.91
C HIS A 197 3.21 5.11 -1.70
N CYS A 198 1.89 4.93 -1.61
CA CYS A 198 1.22 4.28 -0.48
C CYS A 198 1.89 2.98 -0.01
N PHE A 199 2.23 2.08 -0.94
CA PHE A 199 2.82 0.79 -0.61
C PHE A 199 4.27 0.90 -0.14
N THR A 200 5.10 1.74 -0.77
CA THR A 200 6.49 1.93 -0.33
C THR A 200 6.52 2.50 1.08
N PHE A 201 5.63 3.44 1.41
CA PHE A 201 5.48 3.96 2.77
C PHE A 201 5.17 2.85 3.79
N ALA A 202 4.17 1.99 3.51
CA ALA A 202 3.84 0.89 4.41
C ALA A 202 5.04 -0.04 4.63
N MET A 203 5.84 -0.29 3.59
CA MET A 203 7.07 -1.09 3.71
C MET A 203 8.17 -0.38 4.50
N GLU A 204 8.38 0.92 4.27
CA GLU A 204 9.36 1.73 5.02
C GLU A 204 9.08 1.73 6.52
N VAL A 205 7.81 1.87 6.92
CA VAL A 205 7.38 1.81 8.33
C VAL A 205 7.86 0.51 8.98
N ILE A 206 7.64 -0.64 8.35
CA ILE A 206 8.02 -1.94 8.90
C ILE A 206 9.53 -2.17 8.76
N SER A 207 10.17 -1.66 7.71
CA SER A 207 11.62 -1.76 7.55
C SER A 207 12.40 -0.99 8.61
N GLU A 208 11.80 0.00 9.27
CA GLU A 208 12.41 0.71 10.40
C GLU A 208 12.73 -0.24 11.56
N VAL A 209 11.94 -1.30 11.75
CA VAL A 209 12.17 -2.32 12.78
C VAL A 209 13.01 -3.51 12.29
N GLY A 210 13.70 -3.35 11.14
CA GLY A 210 14.68 -4.31 10.64
C GLY A 210 14.12 -5.46 9.81
N VAL A 211 12.84 -5.40 9.42
CA VAL A 211 12.20 -6.38 8.53
C VAL A 211 12.53 -6.07 7.07
N GLY A 212 13.07 -7.07 6.36
CA GLY A 212 13.30 -7.01 4.93
C GLY A 212 12.16 -7.60 4.12
N PHE A 213 11.95 -7.06 2.92
CA PHE A 213 10.93 -7.53 1.98
C PHE A 213 11.56 -7.90 0.64
N ASN A 214 11.10 -8.99 0.03
CA ASN A 214 11.44 -9.32 -1.33
C ASN A 214 10.21 -9.24 -2.24
N ILE A 215 9.94 -8.05 -2.78
CA ILE A 215 8.83 -7.83 -3.73
C ILE A 215 9.28 -7.93 -5.19
N ARG A 216 10.47 -8.48 -5.48
CA ARG A 216 11.03 -8.54 -6.85
C ARG A 216 10.18 -9.37 -7.82
N GLN A 217 9.32 -10.24 -7.31
CA GLN A 217 8.38 -11.03 -8.11
C GLN A 217 7.17 -10.21 -8.59
N ALA A 218 6.94 -9.02 -8.03
CA ALA A 218 5.87 -8.13 -8.46
C ALA A 218 6.30 -7.40 -9.74
N ASN A 219 5.95 -7.97 -10.88
CA ASN A 219 6.21 -7.33 -12.18
C ASN A 219 5.49 -5.98 -12.26
N PRO A 220 6.17 -4.90 -12.66
CA PRO A 220 5.52 -3.61 -12.85
C PRO A 220 4.56 -3.66 -14.05
N LEU A 221 3.67 -2.68 -14.14
CA LEU A 221 2.75 -2.52 -15.26
C LEU A 221 3.36 -1.56 -16.29
N ASN A 222 3.62 -2.06 -17.50
CA ASN A 222 4.10 -1.25 -18.61
C ASN A 222 2.94 -0.49 -19.26
N LEU A 223 3.10 0.81 -19.45
CA LEU A 223 2.14 1.61 -20.21
C LEU A 223 2.16 1.20 -21.69
N LYS A 224 1.00 0.81 -22.23
CA LYS A 224 0.81 0.51 -23.66
C LYS A 224 0.73 1.81 -24.44
N LEU A 225 1.87 2.33 -24.88
CA LEU A 225 1.95 3.58 -25.65
C LEU A 225 1.19 3.48 -26.98
N GLN A 226 0.33 4.47 -27.25
CA GLN A 226 -0.49 4.60 -28.45
C GLN A 226 -0.18 5.94 -29.16
N GLY A 227 -0.25 5.93 -30.50
CA GLY A 227 0.07 7.10 -31.32
C GLY A 227 1.53 7.17 -31.74
N GLY A 228 2.01 8.39 -31.98
CA GLY A 228 3.37 8.66 -32.45
C GLY A 228 3.54 8.62 -33.98
N ASN A 229 4.45 9.45 -34.45
CA ASN A 229 4.94 9.42 -35.83
C ASN A 229 5.83 8.19 -36.10
N PHE A 230 6.18 7.95 -37.37
CA PHE A 230 6.99 6.79 -37.77
C PHE A 230 8.30 6.63 -36.99
N LEU A 231 8.98 7.74 -36.68
CA LEU A 231 10.24 7.75 -35.91
C LEU A 231 10.02 7.35 -34.45
N THR A 232 8.96 7.86 -33.82
CA THR A 232 8.63 7.54 -32.42
C THR A 232 8.17 6.10 -32.24
N ARG A 233 7.48 5.47 -33.21
CA ARG A 233 7.05 4.06 -33.07
C ARG A 233 8.20 3.07 -32.93
N GLY A 234 9.34 3.36 -33.57
CA GLY A 234 10.56 2.56 -33.40
C GLY A 234 11.13 2.67 -31.99
N ALA A 235 11.29 3.89 -31.47
CA ALA A 235 11.81 4.16 -30.13
C ALA A 235 10.86 3.73 -28.99
N VAL A 236 9.55 3.78 -29.21
CA VAL A 236 8.52 3.32 -28.25
C VAL A 236 8.65 1.82 -27.94
N SER A 237 9.14 1.01 -28.88
CA SER A 237 9.33 -0.44 -28.65
C SER A 237 10.32 -0.78 -27.54
N THR A 238 11.21 0.15 -27.19
CA THR A 238 12.24 -0.03 -26.15
C THR A 238 11.99 0.82 -24.89
N PHE A 239 10.93 1.64 -24.88
CA PHE A 239 10.59 2.52 -23.76
C PHE A 239 9.10 2.40 -23.40
N ALA A 240 8.81 2.00 -22.17
CA ALA A 240 7.48 2.10 -21.60
C ALA A 240 7.60 2.59 -20.15
N PRO A 241 6.98 3.73 -19.79
CA PRO A 241 6.83 4.09 -18.39
C PRO A 241 6.18 2.94 -17.63
N THR A 242 6.63 2.72 -16.41
CA THR A 242 6.15 1.61 -15.59
C THR A 242 5.45 2.12 -14.35
N PHE A 243 4.42 1.41 -13.93
CA PHE A 243 3.71 1.66 -12.68
C PHE A 243 3.96 0.49 -11.73
N GLU A 244 4.32 0.80 -10.49
CA GLU A 244 4.20 -0.20 -9.44
C GLU A 244 2.72 -0.46 -9.16
N VAL A 245 2.39 -1.72 -8.93
CA VAL A 245 1.02 -2.18 -8.70
C VAL A 245 0.96 -2.75 -7.28
N PRO A 246 0.50 -1.96 -6.28
CA PRO A 246 0.41 -2.40 -4.89
C PRO A 246 -0.23 -3.77 -4.70
N ALA A 247 -1.27 -4.10 -5.48
CA ALA A 247 -1.89 -5.42 -5.42
C ALA A 247 -0.94 -6.57 -5.82
N ARG A 248 -0.09 -6.38 -6.83
CA ARG A 248 0.95 -7.37 -7.19
C ARG A 248 2.02 -7.48 -6.10
N GLN A 249 2.39 -6.35 -5.52
CA GLN A 249 3.40 -6.30 -4.45
C GLN A 249 2.89 -6.99 -3.18
N MET A 250 1.62 -6.79 -2.80
CA MET A 250 1.00 -7.49 -1.68
C MET A 250 0.97 -9.01 -1.91
N ARG A 251 0.60 -9.46 -3.10
CA ARG A 251 0.63 -10.89 -3.44
C ARG A 251 2.03 -11.49 -3.37
N ALA A 252 3.05 -10.73 -3.75
CA ALA A 252 4.45 -11.13 -3.57
C ALA A 252 4.85 -11.19 -2.08
N LEU A 253 4.30 -10.34 -1.22
CA LEU A 253 4.48 -10.44 0.24
C LEU A 253 3.77 -11.66 0.84
N GLN A 254 2.58 -12.00 0.33
CA GLN A 254 1.81 -13.17 0.78
C GLN A 254 2.50 -14.51 0.50
N THR A 255 3.52 -14.56 -0.36
CA THR A 255 4.37 -15.75 -0.52
C THR A 255 5.43 -15.89 0.58
N GLN A 256 5.66 -14.84 1.36
CA GLN A 256 6.70 -14.76 2.41
C GLN A 256 6.11 -14.71 3.82
N TYR A 257 4.88 -14.23 3.98
CA TYR A 257 4.24 -14.03 5.28
C TYR A 257 2.81 -14.61 5.28
N PRO A 258 2.25 -14.94 6.46
CA PRO A 258 0.87 -15.38 6.59
C PRO A 258 -0.11 -14.41 5.92
N ALA A 259 -0.78 -14.87 4.87
CA ALA A 259 -1.73 -14.06 4.12
C ALA A 259 -3.01 -13.84 4.92
N LEU A 260 -3.47 -12.59 5.00
CA LEU A 260 -4.69 -12.18 5.67
C LEU A 260 -5.59 -11.46 4.65
N ASN A 261 -6.49 -12.20 4.01
CA ASN A 261 -7.45 -11.61 3.08
C ASN A 261 -8.79 -11.39 3.79
N VAL A 262 -9.35 -10.21 3.60
CA VAL A 262 -10.51 -9.76 4.36
C VAL A 262 -11.55 -9.16 3.41
N SER A 263 -12.82 -9.54 3.58
CA SER A 263 -13.93 -8.94 2.85
C SER A 263 -14.23 -7.53 3.33
N ASN A 264 -14.98 -6.78 2.53
CA ASN A 264 -15.49 -5.46 2.87
C ASN A 264 -16.35 -5.41 4.15
N GLU A 265 -16.85 -6.54 4.67
CA GLU A 265 -17.52 -6.63 5.98
C GLU A 265 -16.59 -6.97 7.17
N GLY A 266 -15.28 -7.08 6.92
CA GLY A 266 -14.28 -7.43 7.93
C GLY A 266 -14.14 -8.93 8.20
N ARG A 267 -14.54 -9.80 7.26
CA ARG A 267 -14.44 -11.27 7.42
C ARG A 267 -13.20 -11.81 6.75
N ILE A 268 -12.46 -12.67 7.44
CA ILE A 268 -11.32 -13.40 6.86
C ILE A 268 -11.85 -14.38 5.80
N THR A 269 -11.27 -14.36 4.59
CA THR A 269 -11.76 -15.12 3.42
C THR A 269 -10.87 -16.27 2.98
N ASN A 270 -9.64 -16.36 3.50
CA ASN A 270 -8.62 -17.32 3.06
C ASN A 270 -8.24 -18.36 4.12
N GLY A 271 -9.06 -18.52 5.16
CA GLY A 271 -8.81 -19.51 6.22
C GLY A 271 -7.57 -19.22 7.08
N PHE A 272 -7.16 -17.95 7.18
CA PHE A 272 -6.03 -17.52 8.00
C PHE A 272 -6.10 -18.07 9.43
N GLN A 273 -4.95 -18.51 9.93
CA GLN A 273 -4.73 -18.91 11.32
C GLN A 273 -3.52 -18.13 11.84
N PHE A 274 -3.57 -17.71 13.11
CA PHE A 274 -2.42 -17.06 13.74
C PHE A 274 -1.23 -18.02 13.78
N PRO A 275 -0.02 -17.57 13.37
CA PRO A 275 1.18 -18.40 13.31
C PRO A 275 1.74 -18.78 14.69
#